data_AF-A0A936I040-F1
#
_entry.id   AF-A0A936I040-F1
#
_cell.length_a   1.000
_cell.length_b   1.000
_cell.length_c   1.000
_cell.angle_alpha   90.00
_cell.angle_beta   90.00
_cell.angle_gamma   90.00
#
_symmetry.space_group_name_H-M   'P 1'
#
loop_
_entity.id
_entity.type
_entity.pdbx_description
1 polymer ?
#
loop_
_entity_poly.entity_id
_entity_poly.type
_entity_poly.pdbx_seq_one_letter_code
_entity_poly.pdbx_strand_id
1 'polypeptide(L)'
;MHRSVVCIGAIGLVACAWSLHAQGGLQLLSVNAILVFGVLLTVLLVRLLFLMARKSVVPLQQVPTFWFFLGCLLYFAGVVPVIGGIRLIYDRNPVLAAALWTVIPILAILRYALAIWACLLARPRTD
;
A
#
# COMPACT_ATOMS: atom_id res chain seq x y z
N MET A 1 -16.15 9.91 -7.83
CA MET A 1 -14.87 9.36 -7.30
C MET A 1 -14.65 9.72 -5.84
N HIS A 2 -15.03 10.93 -5.37
CA HIS A 2 -14.91 11.36 -3.97
C HIS A 2 -15.56 10.42 -2.94
N ARG A 3 -16.77 9.90 -3.21
CA ARG A 3 -17.52 9.09 -2.23
C ARG A 3 -16.83 7.78 -1.84
N SER A 4 -16.23 7.08 -2.81
CA SER A 4 -15.59 5.77 -2.55
C SER A 4 -14.33 5.88 -1.68
N VAL A 5 -13.56 6.95 -1.84
CA VAL A 5 -12.33 7.19 -1.05
C VAL A 5 -12.69 7.55 0.39
N VAL A 6 -13.73 8.37 0.57
CA VAL A 6 -14.24 8.75 1.89
C VAL A 6 -14.80 7.53 2.63
N CYS A 7 -15.55 6.64 1.96
CA CYS A 7 -16.06 5.43 2.59
C CYS A 7 -14.93 4.48 3.05
N ILE A 8 -13.88 4.31 2.25
CA ILE A 8 -12.75 3.44 2.60
C ILE A 8 -11.96 4.02 3.78
N GLY A 9 -11.73 5.33 3.78
CA GLY A 9 -11.12 6.04 4.91
C GLY A 9 -11.96 5.94 6.19
N ALA A 10 -13.29 6.06 6.07
CA ALA A 10 -14.22 5.93 7.19
C ALA A 10 -14.21 4.50 7.77
N ILE A 11 -14.19 3.46 6.92
CA ILE A 11 -14.07 2.07 7.38
C ILE A 11 -12.75 1.85 8.12
N GLY A 12 -11.65 2.40 7.62
CA GLY A 12 -10.35 2.35 8.29
C GLY A 12 -10.36 3.05 9.66
N LEU A 13 -11.00 4.21 9.76
CA LEU A 13 -11.13 4.95 11.03
C LEU A 13 -12.02 4.23 12.04
N VAL A 14 -13.14 3.64 11.61
CA VAL A 14 -14.02 2.85 12.48
C VAL A 14 -13.32 1.58 12.95
N ALA A 15 -12.55 0.91 12.08
CA ALA A 15 -11.75 -0.25 12.46
C ALA A 15 -10.66 0.13 13.49
N CYS A 16 -9.99 1.28 13.31
CA CYS A 16 -9.04 1.82 14.30
C CYS A 16 -9.71 2.12 15.64
N ALA A 17 -10.86 2.82 15.62
CA ALA A 17 -11.59 3.19 16.83
C ALA A 17 -12.12 1.97 17.60
N TRP A 18 -12.64 0.97 16.89
CA TRP A 18 -13.09 -0.28 17.49
C TRP A 18 -11.95 -1.06 18.12
N SER A 19 -10.81 -1.14 17.42
CA SER A 19 -9.62 -1.81 17.91
C SER A 19 -9.06 -1.12 19.16
N LEU A 20 -9.12 0.23 19.23
CA LEU A 20 -8.70 1.03 20.38
C LEU A 20 -9.52 0.72 21.62
N HIS A 21 -10.82 0.53 21.41
CA HIS A 21 -11.75 0.21 22.49
C HIS A 21 -11.61 -1.25 22.96
N ALA A 22 -11.31 -2.18 22.06
CA ALA A 22 -11.37 -3.62 22.36
C ALA A 22 -10.06 -4.23 22.94
N GLN A 23 -8.88 -3.64 22.70
CA GLN A 23 -7.61 -4.39 22.95
C GLN A 23 -6.58 -3.74 23.89
N GLY A 24 -6.80 -2.55 24.45
CA GLY A 24 -5.99 -2.00 25.56
C GLY A 24 -4.47 -1.83 25.35
N GLY A 25 -3.91 -2.20 24.19
CA GLY A 25 -2.48 -2.19 23.89
C GLY A 25 -2.16 -1.50 22.56
N LEU A 26 -1.46 -0.36 22.63
CA LEU A 26 -1.10 0.49 21.48
C LEU A 26 -0.26 -0.24 20.41
N GLN A 27 0.56 -1.22 20.79
CA GLN A 27 1.48 -1.91 19.84
C GLN A 27 0.75 -2.92 18.93
N LEU A 28 -0.12 -3.76 19.48
CA LEU A 28 -0.92 -4.73 18.70
C LEU A 28 -1.98 -4.05 17.83
N LEU A 29 -2.53 -2.96 18.35
CA LEU A 29 -3.46 -2.08 17.63
C LEU A 29 -2.85 -1.53 16.34
N SER A 30 -1.61 -1.03 16.43
CA SER A 30 -0.94 -0.36 15.32
C SER A 30 -0.71 -1.31 14.14
N VAL A 31 -0.31 -2.56 14.40
CA VAL A 31 -0.08 -3.55 13.34
C VAL A 31 -1.38 -3.95 12.65
N ASN A 32 -2.45 -4.22 13.42
CA ASN A 32 -3.75 -4.56 12.86
C ASN A 32 -4.32 -3.44 12.00
N ALA A 33 -4.23 -2.20 12.49
CA ALA A 33 -4.67 -1.02 11.75
C ALA A 33 -3.90 -0.84 10.43
N ILE A 34 -2.58 -1.01 10.45
CA ILE A 34 -1.75 -0.93 9.25
C ILE A 34 -2.13 -2.02 8.24
N LEU A 35 -2.40 -3.25 8.69
CA LEU A 35 -2.83 -4.34 7.83
C LEU A 35 -4.19 -4.06 7.18
N VAL A 36 -5.18 -3.66 7.97
CA VAL A 36 -6.52 -3.32 7.46
C VAL A 36 -6.44 -2.17 6.46
N PHE A 37 -5.70 -1.12 6.80
CA PHE A 37 -5.50 0.03 5.91
C PHE A 37 -4.74 -0.36 4.63
N GLY A 38 -3.73 -1.22 4.73
CA GLY A 38 -2.97 -1.73 3.59
C GLY A 38 -3.85 -2.53 2.62
N VAL A 39 -4.72 -3.40 3.13
CA VAL A 39 -5.69 -4.16 2.31
C VAL A 39 -6.68 -3.22 1.63
N LEU A 40 -7.25 -2.28 2.38
CA LEU A 40 -8.21 -1.31 1.85
C LEU A 40 -7.57 -0.43 0.75
N LEU A 41 -6.35 0.05 0.97
CA LEU A 41 -5.59 0.78 -0.04
C LEU A 41 -5.29 -0.08 -1.26
N THR A 42 -4.93 -1.35 -1.07
CA THR A 42 -4.65 -2.28 -2.18
C THR A 42 -5.87 -2.42 -3.08
N VAL A 43 -7.06 -2.68 -2.50
CA VAL A 43 -8.32 -2.78 -3.25
C VAL A 43 -8.63 -1.47 -3.99
N LEU A 44 -8.43 -0.32 -3.33
CA LEU A 44 -8.64 0.99 -3.96
C LEU A 44 -7.68 1.22 -5.13
N LEU A 45 -6.40 0.91 -4.97
CA LEU A 45 -5.36 1.09 -5.98
C LEU A 45 -5.58 0.20 -7.19
N VAL A 46 -5.92 -1.08 -6.99
CA VAL A 46 -6.32 -2.00 -8.08
C VAL A 46 -7.49 -1.42 -8.86
N ARG A 47 -8.52 -0.94 -8.16
CA ARG A 47 -9.68 -0.32 -8.81
C ARG A 47 -9.29 0.93 -9.61
N LEU A 48 -8.43 1.78 -9.06
CA LEU A 48 -7.96 2.99 -9.74
C LEU A 48 -7.16 2.66 -11.00
N LEU A 49 -6.22 1.71 -10.91
CA LEU A 49 -5.45 1.24 -12.06
C LEU A 49 -6.35 0.62 -13.14
N PHE A 50 -7.35 -0.16 -12.74
CA PHE A 50 -8.31 -0.74 -13.69
C PHE A 50 -9.18 0.34 -14.36
N LEU A 51 -9.63 1.35 -13.62
CA LEU A 51 -10.36 2.48 -14.19
C LEU A 51 -9.50 3.31 -15.14
N MET A 52 -8.22 3.49 -14.81
CA MET A 52 -7.26 4.15 -15.68
C MET A 52 -7.07 3.34 -16.97
N ALA A 53 -6.90 2.02 -16.87
CA ALA A 53 -6.77 1.14 -18.03
C ALA A 53 -7.98 1.19 -18.96
N ARG A 54 -9.20 1.28 -18.41
CA ARG A 54 -10.43 1.37 -19.23
C ARG A 54 -10.65 2.73 -19.90
N LYS A 55 -10.13 3.81 -19.31
CA LYS A 55 -10.36 5.18 -19.80
C LYS A 55 -9.20 5.73 -20.62
N SER A 56 -8.02 5.11 -20.55
CA SER A 56 -6.83 5.64 -21.19
C SER A 56 -6.89 5.42 -22.70
N VAL A 57 -6.79 6.52 -23.45
CA VAL A 57 -6.61 6.51 -24.90
C VAL A 57 -5.12 6.38 -25.26
N VAL A 58 -4.24 6.76 -24.33
CA VAL A 58 -2.78 6.65 -24.45
C VAL A 58 -2.25 5.40 -23.76
N PRO A 59 -1.09 4.86 -24.17
CA PRO A 59 -0.45 3.76 -23.48
C PRO A 59 -0.18 4.10 -22.01
N LEU A 60 -0.63 3.25 -21.09
CA LEU A 60 -0.53 3.49 -19.64
C LEU A 60 0.90 3.71 -19.14
N GLN A 61 1.88 3.08 -19.81
CA GLN A 61 3.30 3.22 -19.51
C GLN A 61 3.81 4.66 -19.71
N GLN A 62 3.12 5.48 -20.49
CA GLN A 62 3.44 6.90 -20.71
C GLN A 62 2.80 7.82 -19.68
N VAL A 63 1.93 7.30 -18.82
CA VAL A 63 1.17 8.09 -17.84
C VAL A 63 1.94 8.12 -16.51
N PRO A 64 2.40 9.29 -16.03
CA PRO A 64 3.14 9.38 -14.77
C PRO A 64 2.38 8.81 -13.57
N THR A 65 1.08 9.11 -13.48
CA THR A 65 0.24 8.66 -12.36
C THR A 65 0.06 7.15 -12.32
N PHE A 66 0.17 6.45 -13.45
CA PHE A 66 0.15 5.00 -13.50
C PHE A 66 1.30 4.39 -12.68
N TRP A 67 2.54 4.86 -12.92
CA TRP A 67 3.74 4.38 -12.22
C TRP A 67 3.70 4.66 -10.72
N PHE A 68 3.18 5.82 -10.33
CA PHE A 68 3.00 6.16 -8.92
C PHE A 68 2.01 5.22 -8.22
N PHE A 69 0.83 4.99 -8.82
CA PHE A 69 -0.16 4.09 -8.25
C PHE A 69 0.29 2.62 -8.27
N LEU A 70 1.02 2.20 -9.32
CA LEU A 70 1.61 0.88 -9.41
C LEU A 70 2.62 0.65 -8.29
N GLY A 71 3.52 1.61 -8.04
CA GLY A 71 4.47 1.51 -6.94
C GLY A 71 3.80 1.45 -5.57
N CYS A 72 2.76 2.26 -5.35
CA CYS A 72 1.95 2.16 -4.14
C CYS A 72 1.27 0.78 -4.02
N LEU A 73 0.72 0.25 -5.12
CA LEU A 73 0.05 -1.05 -5.12
C LEU A 73 1.03 -2.16 -4.74
N LEU A 74 2.19 -2.23 -5.40
CA LEU A 74 3.21 -3.24 -5.13
C LEU A 74 3.68 -3.20 -3.68
N TYR A 75 3.86 -2.00 -3.13
CA TYR A 75 4.22 -1.82 -1.73
C TYR A 75 3.14 -2.34 -0.79
N PHE A 76 1.90 -1.85 -0.89
CA PHE A 76 0.85 -2.24 0.05
C PHE A 76 0.41 -3.70 -0.11
N ALA A 77 0.29 -4.19 -1.35
CA ALA A 77 -0.02 -5.58 -1.63
C ALA A 77 1.07 -6.54 -1.16
N GLY A 78 2.35 -6.12 -1.17
CA GLY A 78 3.47 -6.91 -0.68
C GLY A 78 3.67 -6.83 0.83
N VAL A 79 3.50 -5.65 1.43
CA VAL A 79 3.72 -5.42 2.87
C VAL A 79 2.68 -6.16 3.72
N VAL A 80 1.42 -6.22 3.28
CA VAL A 80 0.34 -6.92 4.00
C VAL A 80 0.68 -8.40 4.30
N PRO A 81 0.98 -9.25 3.30
CA PRO A 81 1.33 -10.65 3.55
C PRO A 81 2.67 -10.79 4.29
N VAL A 82 3.62 -9.88 4.10
CA VAL A 82 4.90 -9.91 4.83
C VAL A 82 4.69 -9.66 6.32
N ILE A 83 3.98 -8.57 6.69
CA ILE A 83 3.69 -8.27 8.10
C ILE A 83 2.79 -9.34 8.72
N GLY A 84 1.78 -9.81 7.98
CA GLY A 84 0.93 -10.92 8.44
C GLY A 84 1.73 -12.20 8.69
N GLY A 85 2.64 -12.54 7.78
CA GLY A 85 3.53 -13.70 7.90
C GLY A 85 4.52 -13.57 9.04
N ILE A 86 5.14 -12.41 9.22
CA ILE A 86 6.02 -12.10 10.36
C ILE A 86 5.29 -12.38 11.66
N ARG A 87 4.06 -11.86 11.82
CA ARG A 87 3.26 -12.07 13.03
C ARG A 87 2.96 -13.54 13.31
N LEU A 88 2.70 -14.34 12.28
CA LEU A 88 2.43 -15.78 12.44
C LEU A 88 3.68 -16.60 12.79
N ILE A 89 4.85 -16.17 12.32
CA ILE A 89 6.10 -16.93 12.43
C ILE A 89 6.95 -16.48 13.62
N TYR A 90 6.76 -15.24 14.12
CA TYR A 90 7.62 -14.62 15.14
C TYR A 90 7.83 -15.51 16.37
N ASP A 91 6.76 -16.09 16.90
CA ASP A 91 6.82 -16.94 18.10
C ASP A 91 7.50 -18.30 17.83
N ARG A 92 7.53 -18.76 16.57
CA ARG A 92 8.08 -20.06 16.18
C ARG A 92 9.53 -19.97 15.71
N ASN A 93 9.89 -18.92 14.99
CA ASN A 93 11.23 -18.74 14.44
C ASN A 93 11.56 -17.23 14.29
N PRO A 94 12.20 -16.63 15.32
CA PRO A 94 12.50 -15.20 15.30
C PRO A 94 13.57 -14.82 14.25
N VAL A 95 14.45 -15.75 13.89
CA VAL A 95 15.49 -15.53 12.86
C VAL A 95 14.84 -15.36 11.48
N LEU A 96 13.89 -16.23 11.14
CA LEU A 96 13.15 -16.13 9.89
C LEU A 96 12.28 -14.86 9.86
N ALA A 97 11.66 -14.50 10.98
CA ALA A 97 10.90 -13.27 11.10
C ALA A 97 11.78 -12.02 10.87
N ALA A 98 13.01 -12.00 11.41
CA ALA A 98 13.98 -10.94 11.15
C ALA A 98 14.40 -10.86 9.68
N ALA A 99 14.57 -12.00 9.00
CA ALA A 99 14.83 -12.01 7.57
C ALA A 99 13.67 -11.42 6.76
N LEU A 100 12.41 -11.77 7.09
CA LEU A 100 11.21 -11.21 6.46
C LEU A 100 11.09 -9.68 6.61
N TRP A 101 11.57 -9.12 7.72
CA TRP A 101 11.60 -7.66 7.92
C TRP A 101 12.43 -6.93 6.84
N THR A 102 13.44 -7.58 6.25
CA THR A 102 14.26 -7.00 5.17
C THR A 102 13.51 -6.83 3.85
N VAL A 103 12.38 -7.51 3.67
CA VAL A 103 11.56 -7.38 2.45
C VAL A 103 10.85 -6.02 2.40
N ILE A 104 10.47 -5.47 3.56
CA ILE A 104 9.75 -4.19 3.65
C ILE A 104 10.57 -3.01 3.07
N PRO A 105 11.86 -2.79 3.43
CA PRO A 105 12.65 -1.73 2.83
C PRO A 105 12.90 -1.95 1.34
N ILE A 106 13.02 -3.21 0.87
CA ILE A 106 13.14 -3.51 -0.58
C ILE A 106 11.88 -3.05 -1.32
N LEU A 107 10.68 -3.36 -0.80
CA LEU A 107 9.42 -2.88 -1.35
C LEU A 107 9.31 -1.35 -1.31
N ALA A 108 9.81 -0.72 -0.24
CA ALA A 108 9.82 0.74 -0.13
C ALA A 108 10.74 1.39 -1.19
N ILE A 109 11.93 0.84 -1.40
CA ILE A 109 12.87 1.28 -2.44
C ILE A 109 12.20 1.15 -3.82
N LEU A 110 11.55 0.02 -4.11
CA LEU A 110 10.82 -0.18 -5.36
C LEU A 110 9.72 0.86 -5.56
N ARG A 111 8.93 1.15 -4.52
CA ARG A 111 7.90 2.20 -4.57
C ARG A 111 8.49 3.56 -4.91
N TYR A 112 9.58 3.95 -4.27
CA TYR A 112 10.23 5.23 -4.51
C TYR A 112 10.90 5.30 -5.88
N ALA A 113 11.51 4.21 -6.35
CA ALA A 113 12.07 4.15 -7.70
C ALA A 113 10.99 4.41 -8.77
N LEU A 114 9.81 3.80 -8.61
CA LEU A 114 8.67 4.04 -9.51
C LEU A 114 8.09 5.46 -9.38
N ALA A 115 8.11 6.04 -8.18
CA ALA A 115 7.70 7.43 -7.98
C ALA A 115 8.69 8.41 -8.64
N ILE A 116 9.99 8.16 -8.55
CA ILE A 116 11.02 8.93 -9.26
C ILE A 116 10.81 8.82 -10.76
N TRP A 117 10.56 7.62 -11.27
CA TRP A 117 10.25 7.41 -12.69
C TRP A 117 9.01 8.18 -13.14
N ALA A 118 7.95 8.17 -12.33
CA ALA A 118 6.76 8.98 -12.58
C ALA A 118 7.11 10.48 -12.68
N CYS A 119 7.91 11.00 -11.75
CA CYS A 119 8.34 12.40 -11.79
C CYS A 119 9.19 12.73 -13.01
N LEU A 120 10.10 11.84 -13.42
CA LEU A 120 10.91 12.02 -14.63
C LEU A 120 10.03 12.08 -15.88
N LEU A 121 9.00 11.24 -15.94
CA LEU A 121 8.06 11.20 -17.07
C LEU A 121 7.13 12.43 -17.11
N ALA A 122 6.82 13.01 -15.95
CA ALA A 122 6.01 14.22 -15.82
C ALA A 122 6.79 15.52 -16.13
N ARG A 123 8.12 15.44 -16.26
CA ARG A 123 8.96 16.62 -16.49
C ARG A 123 8.64 17.22 -17.87
N PRO A 124 8.26 18.52 -17.95
CA PRO A 124 8.09 19.19 -19.22
C PRO A 124 9.41 19.15 -19.99
N ARG A 125 9.38 18.72 -21.27
CA ARG A 125 10.49 18.96 -22.17
C ARG A 125 10.53 20.47 -22.42
N THR A 126 11.46 21.15 -21.79
CA THR A 126 11.88 22.49 -22.20
C THR A 126 12.69 22.31 -23.47
N ASP A 127 11.99 22.35 -24.60
CA ASP A 127 12.58 22.64 -25.91
C ASP A 127 12.77 24.16 -26.05
#